data_AF-A0A8S2TQG2-F1
#
_entry.id   AF-A0A8S2TQG2-F1
#
_cell.length_a   1.000
_cell.length_b   1.000
_cell.length_c   1.000
_cell.angle_alpha   90.00
_cell.angle_beta   90.00
_cell.angle_gamma   90.00
#
_symmetry.space_group_name_H-M   'P 1'
#
loop_
_entity.id
_entity.type
_entity.pdbx_description
1 polymer ?
#
loop_
_entity_poly.entity_id
_entity_poly.type
_entity_poly.pdbx_seq_one_letter_code
_entity_poly.pdbx_strand_id
1 'polypeptide(L)'
;CLYHTNNNTLLGSPTGSGKTVAAEIAMFRVFNKYPDMKCVYIAPLKALVRERIHDWKIRLEQRLGKKVVELTGDFTPDTRAIQLADVIVTTPEKWD
;
A
#
# COMPACT_ATOMS: atom_id res chain seq x y z
N CYS A 1 8.52 -3.00 16.32
CA CYS A 1 7.55 -4.09 16.04
C CYS A 1 7.33 -4.30 14.53
N LEU A 2 7.12 -3.25 13.73
CA LEU A 2 6.64 -3.36 12.34
C LEU A 2 7.50 -4.22 11.39
N TYR A 3 8.84 -4.14 11.48
CA TYR A 3 9.70 -4.92 10.57
C TYR A 3 10.04 -6.34 11.05
N HIS A 4 10.12 -6.55 12.36
CA HIS A 4 10.67 -7.78 12.94
C HIS A 4 9.61 -8.74 13.49
N THR A 5 8.36 -8.29 13.67
CA THR A 5 7.25 -9.08 14.24
C THR A 5 6.05 -9.12 13.30
N ASN A 6 5.14 -10.08 13.50
CA ASN A 6 3.87 -10.17 12.76
C ASN A 6 2.68 -9.59 13.55
N ASN A 7 2.94 -8.84 14.62
CA ASN A 7 1.88 -8.36 15.49
C ASN A 7 1.14 -7.17 14.85
N ASN A 8 -0.19 -7.19 14.96
CA ASN A 8 -1.00 -6.03 14.62
C ASN A 8 -0.57 -4.83 15.47
N THR A 9 -0.41 -3.68 14.81
CA THR A 9 0.12 -2.46 15.45
C THR A 9 -0.82 -1.29 15.16
N LEU A 10 -1.23 -0.59 16.22
CA LEU A 10 -1.91 0.70 16.12
C LEU A 10 -0.87 1.80 16.35
N LEU A 11 -0.69 2.69 15.37
CA LEU A 11 0.23 3.83 15.46
C LEU A 11 -0.56 5.15 15.45
N GLY A 12 -0.75 5.72 16.64
CA GLY A 12 -1.32 7.06 16.81
C GLY A 12 -0.22 8.11 16.87
N SER A 13 -0.16 9.02 15.90
CA SER A 13 0.74 10.17 15.94
C SER A 13 0.18 11.34 15.12
N PRO A 14 0.66 12.58 15.34
CA PRO A 14 0.29 13.74 14.51
C PRO A 14 0.61 13.55 13.02
N THR A 15 -0.08 14.30 12.16
CA THR A 15 0.25 14.38 10.72
C THR A 15 1.66 14.95 10.54
N GLY A 16 2.42 14.42 9.58
CA GLY A 16 3.83 14.79 9.37
C GLY A 16 4.84 13.97 10.18
N SER A 17 4.43 13.18 11.18
CA SER A 17 5.37 12.36 11.99
C SER A 17 5.83 11.05 11.33
N GLY A 18 5.63 10.86 10.03
CA GLY A 18 6.17 9.69 9.31
C GLY A 18 5.36 8.39 9.41
N LYS A 19 4.07 8.43 9.78
CA LYS A 19 3.20 7.23 9.81
C LYS A 19 3.21 6.44 8.50
N THR A 20 3.30 7.12 7.36
CA THR A 20 3.37 6.48 6.05
C THR A 20 4.64 5.64 5.90
N VAL A 21 5.78 6.13 6.40
CA VAL A 21 7.03 5.37 6.42
C VAL A 21 6.90 4.13 7.30
N ALA A 22 6.16 4.24 8.41
CA ALA A 22 5.86 3.09 9.25
C ALA A 22 5.07 2.01 8.49
N ALA A 23 4.09 2.40 7.66
CA ALA A 23 3.39 1.47 6.77
C ALA A 23 4.33 0.84 5.73
N GLU A 24 5.24 1.60 5.13
CA GLU A 24 6.24 1.08 4.18
C GLU A 24 7.18 0.06 4.83
N ILE A 25 7.59 0.28 6.08
CA ILE A 25 8.39 -0.68 6.84
C ILE A 25 7.63 -2.01 6.99
N ALA A 26 6.33 -1.98 7.24
CA ALA A 26 5.51 -3.19 7.29
C ALA A 26 5.43 -3.87 5.91
N MET A 27 5.29 -3.10 4.82
CA MET A 27 5.31 -3.64 3.45
C MET A 27 6.65 -4.32 3.11
N PHE A 28 7.78 -3.70 3.48
CA PHE A 28 9.10 -4.30 3.25
C PHE A 28 9.29 -5.63 3.99
N ARG A 29 8.67 -5.78 5.16
CA ARG A 29 8.65 -7.08 5.84
C ARG A 29 7.90 -8.11 5.00
N VAL A 30 6.72 -7.76 4.46
CA VAL A 30 5.93 -8.65 3.62
C VAL A 30 6.72 -9.05 2.38
N PHE A 31 7.31 -8.10 1.66
CA PHE A 31 8.10 -8.40 0.46
C PHE A 31 9.28 -9.34 0.73
N ASN A 32 9.90 -9.25 1.91
CA ASN A 32 11.04 -10.08 2.28
C ASN A 32 10.65 -11.46 2.82
N LYS A 33 9.57 -11.57 3.61
CA LYS A 33 9.18 -12.82 4.26
C LYS A 33 8.12 -13.62 3.50
N TYR A 34 7.30 -12.95 2.71
CA TYR A 34 6.16 -13.52 1.99
C TYR A 34 6.08 -12.92 0.58
N PRO A 35 7.05 -13.23 -0.30
CA PRO A 35 7.20 -12.56 -1.60
C PRO A 35 5.98 -12.70 -2.53
N ASP A 36 5.16 -13.73 -2.34
CA ASP A 36 3.94 -14.01 -3.12
C ASP A 36 2.66 -13.37 -2.53
N MET A 37 2.78 -12.68 -1.38
CA MET A 37 1.64 -12.04 -0.71
C MET A 37 1.48 -10.58 -1.13
N LYS A 38 0.24 -10.11 -1.12
CA LYS A 38 -0.13 -8.73 -1.49
C LYS A 38 -0.26 -7.84 -0.26
N CYS A 39 0.04 -6.55 -0.42
CA CYS A 39 -0.27 -5.52 0.57
C CYS A 39 -1.48 -4.70 0.10
N VAL A 40 -2.45 -4.46 0.99
CA VAL A 40 -3.58 -3.58 0.73
C VAL A 40 -3.45 -2.37 1.65
N TYR A 41 -3.40 -1.18 1.05
CA TYR A 41 -3.38 0.09 1.76
C TYR A 41 -4.70 0.83 1.53
N ILE A 42 -5.41 1.09 2.63
CA ILE A 42 -6.71 1.76 2.60
C ILE A 42 -6.52 3.19 3.12
N ALA A 43 -6.89 4.18 2.30
CA ALA A 43 -6.87 5.59 2.67
C ALA A 43 -8.31 6.15 2.69
N PRO A 44 -8.64 7.07 3.61
CA PRO A 44 -10.01 7.56 3.75
C PRO A 44 -10.46 8.50 2.62
N LEU A 45 -9.52 9.04 1.83
CA LEU A 45 -9.81 10.01 0.78
C LEU A 45 -9.11 9.61 -0.53
N LYS A 46 -9.79 9.76 -1.65
CA LYS A 46 -9.22 9.54 -3.00
C LYS A 46 -7.98 10.39 -3.26
N ALA A 47 -7.94 11.62 -2.74
CA ALA A 47 -6.76 12.49 -2.87
C ALA A 47 -5.50 11.86 -2.23
N LEU A 48 -5.65 11.22 -1.08
CA LEU A 48 -4.56 10.51 -0.41
C LEU A 48 -4.14 9.26 -1.18
N VAL A 49 -5.10 8.52 -1.77
CA VAL A 49 -4.79 7.40 -2.66
C VAL A 49 -3.92 7.87 -3.83
N ARG A 50 -4.32 8.95 -4.52
CA ARG A 50 -3.56 9.48 -5.66
C ARG A 50 -2.15 9.94 -5.27
N GLU A 51 -2.01 10.60 -4.12
CA GLU A 51 -0.71 10.99 -3.57
C GLU A 51 0.18 9.76 -3.34
N ARG A 52 -0.37 8.70 -2.73
CA ARG A 52 0.35 7.45 -2.48
C ARG A 52 0.70 6.70 -3.76
N ILE A 53 -0.20 6.66 -4.75
CA ILE A 53 0.07 6.06 -6.05
C ILE A 53 1.22 6.77 -6.76
N HIS A 54 1.24 8.11 -6.75
CA HIS A 54 2.32 8.88 -7.35
C HIS A 54 3.68 8.57 -6.69
N ASP A 55 3.73 8.54 -5.36
CA ASP A 55 4.94 8.25 -4.60
C ASP A 55 5.41 6.78 -4.77
N TRP A 56 4.49 5.83 -4.61
CA TRP A 56 4.83 4.40 -4.60
C TRP A 56 5.04 3.79 -5.97
N LYS A 57 4.49 4.36 -7.06
CA LYS A 57 4.91 3.96 -8.41
C LYS A 57 6.40 4.23 -8.66
N ILE A 58 6.95 5.30 -8.10
CA ILE A 58 8.38 5.58 -8.22
C ILE A 58 9.15 4.68 -7.25
N ARG A 59 8.76 4.68 -5.97
CA ARG A 59 9.56 4.06 -4.91
C ARG A 59 9.47 2.55 -4.83
N LEU A 60 8.31 1.96 -5.11
CA LEU A 60 8.08 0.52 -5.03
C LEU A 60 8.12 -0.12 -6.42
N GLU A 61 7.44 0.46 -7.41
CA GLU A 61 7.37 -0.17 -8.73
C GLU A 61 8.64 0.04 -9.54
N GLN A 62 9.05 1.28 -9.81
CA GLN A 62 10.22 1.55 -10.64
C GLN A 62 11.54 1.12 -9.97
N ARG A 63 11.67 1.31 -8.64
CA ARG A 63 12.93 1.03 -7.93
C ARG A 63 13.03 -0.40 -7.39
N LEU A 64 11.93 -1.06 -7.05
CA LEU A 64 11.94 -2.39 -6.41
C LEU A 64 11.22 -3.46 -7.25
N GLY A 65 10.63 -3.09 -8.39
CA GLY A 65 9.89 -4.02 -9.26
C GLY A 65 8.54 -4.47 -8.67
N LYS A 66 8.03 -3.79 -7.64
CA LYS A 66 6.77 -4.13 -6.96
C LYS A 66 5.59 -3.38 -7.58
N LYS A 67 4.69 -4.09 -8.25
CA LYS A 67 3.57 -3.50 -9.00
C LYS A 67 2.57 -2.84 -8.05
N VAL A 68 2.31 -1.55 -8.27
CA VAL A 68 1.38 -0.76 -7.46
C VAL A 68 0.14 -0.40 -8.27
N VAL A 69 -1.04 -0.75 -7.75
CA VAL A 69 -2.31 -0.56 -8.43
C VAL A 69 -3.27 0.28 -7.60
N GLU A 70 -3.92 1.24 -8.24
CA GLU A 70 -5.04 1.99 -7.68
C GLU A 70 -6.32 1.19 -7.86
N LEU A 71 -7.17 1.14 -6.83
CA LEU A 71 -8.52 0.61 -6.89
C LEU A 71 -9.47 1.60 -6.21
N THR A 72 -10.10 2.48 -6.97
CA THR A 72 -11.04 3.49 -6.44
C THR A 72 -12.34 3.48 -7.24
N GLY A 73 -13.37 4.19 -6.76
CA GLY A 73 -14.62 4.33 -7.50
C GLY A 73 -14.46 4.94 -8.91
N ASP A 74 -13.44 5.80 -9.10
CA ASP A 74 -13.18 6.45 -10.39
C ASP A 74 -12.23 5.63 -11.28
N PHE A 75 -11.53 4.65 -10.69
CA PHE A 75 -10.52 3.86 -11.37
C PHE A 75 -10.66 2.39 -10.96
N THR A 76 -11.27 1.61 -11.84
CA THR A 76 -11.34 0.16 -11.69
C THR A 76 -10.33 -0.48 -12.65
N PRO A 77 -9.19 -0.96 -12.16
CA PRO A 77 -8.21 -1.66 -12.99
C PRO A 77 -8.78 -2.99 -13.50
N ASP A 78 -8.23 -3.49 -14.60
CA ASP A 78 -8.46 -4.85 -15.08
C ASP A 78 -8.16 -5.87 -13.95
N THR A 79 -8.98 -6.90 -13.84
CA THR A 79 -8.77 -8.06 -12.98
C THR A 79 -7.35 -8.62 -13.08
N ARG A 80 -6.76 -8.64 -14.27
CA ARG A 80 -5.37 -9.07 -14.46
C ARG A 80 -4.37 -8.15 -13.76
N ALA A 81 -4.60 -6.84 -13.76
CA ALA A 81 -3.75 -5.89 -13.06
C ALA A 81 -3.84 -6.08 -11.53
N ILE A 82 -5.05 -6.34 -11.00
CA ILE A 82 -5.24 -6.66 -9.58
C ILE A 82 -4.53 -7.97 -9.21
N GLN A 83 -4.66 -9.00 -10.04
CA GLN A 83 -3.99 -10.30 -9.84
C GLN A 83 -2.46 -10.18 -9.87
N LEU A 84 -1.91 -9.29 -10.69
CA LEU A 84 -0.47 -9.08 -10.78
C LEU A 84 0.09 -8.04 -9.80
N ALA A 85 -0.76 -7.31 -9.06
CA ALA A 85 -0.31 -6.28 -8.13
C ALA A 85 0.41 -6.86 -6.90
N ASP A 86 1.49 -6.25 -6.46
CA ASP A 86 2.10 -6.50 -5.15
C ASP A 86 1.46 -5.60 -4.08
N VAL A 87 1.08 -4.38 -4.47
CA VAL A 87 0.45 -3.38 -3.58
C VAL A 87 -0.82 -2.83 -4.24
N ILE A 88 -1.92 -2.85 -3.48
CA ILE A 88 -3.20 -2.26 -3.87
C ILE A 88 -3.47 -1.06 -2.97
N VAL A 89 -3.76 0.10 -3.55
CA VAL A 89 -4.11 1.33 -2.82
C VAL A 89 -5.57 1.68 -3.13
N THR A 90 -6.40 1.77 -2.10
CA THR A 90 -7.86 1.85 -2.25
C THR A 90 -8.53 2.75 -1.19
N THR A 91 -9.83 2.99 -1.35
CA THR A 91 -10.69 3.62 -0.34
C THR A 91 -11.60 2.58 0.30
N PRO A 92 -12.12 2.80 1.53
CA PRO A 92 -12.99 1.83 2.19
C PRO A 92 -14.18 1.40 1.33
N GLU A 93 -14.83 2.36 0.66
CA GLU A 93 -16.07 2.13 -0.10
C GLU A 93 -15.86 1.25 -1.34
N LYS A 94 -14.62 1.10 -1.81
CA LYS A 94 -14.29 0.26 -2.96
C LYS A 94 -13.72 -1.10 -2.55
N TRP A 95 -13.30 -1.23 -1.31
CA TRP A 95 -12.76 -2.47 -0.76
C TRP A 95 -13.84 -3.36 -0.14
N ASP A 96 -14.91 -2.75 0.37
CA ASP A 96 -16.16 -3.45 0.74
C ASP A 96 -16.81 -4.14 -0.49
#